data_AF-A0A7J4KUM1-F1
#
_entry.id   AF-A0A7J4KUM1-F1
#
_cell.length_a   1.000
_cell.length_b   1.000
_cell.length_c   1.000
_cell.angle_alpha   90.00
_cell.angle_beta   90.00
_cell.angle_gamma   90.00
#
_symmetry.space_group_name_H-M   'P 1'
#
loop_
_entity.id
_entity.type
_entity.pdbx_description
1 polymer ?
#
loop_
_entity_poly.entity_id
_entity_poly.type
_entity_poly.pdbx_seq_one_letter_code
_entity_poly.pdbx_strand_id
1 'polypeptide(L)'
;MILDLEQSLRVCKKHKLPTAEFATARTQKQAVEAGKKLGYPLVMKVISPQIVHKTEAGCVKVGVSGEKEVAKAFQEITENAKKFDKKAKVQGVLLQKTAKGTELI
;
A
#
# COMPACT_ATOMS: atom_id res chain seq x y z
N MET A 1 -4.58 19.69 -9.52
CA MET A 1 -3.53 18.65 -9.40
C MET A 1 -3.96 17.66 -8.34
N ILE A 2 -4.01 16.36 -8.66
CA ILE A 2 -4.40 15.29 -7.72
C ILE A 2 -3.12 14.62 -7.20
N LEU A 3 -2.98 14.48 -5.90
CA LEU A 3 -1.85 13.79 -5.26
C LEU A 3 -2.10 12.28 -5.22
N ASP A 4 -1.06 11.49 -5.44
CA ASP A 4 -1.13 10.05 -5.17
C ASP A 4 -1.09 9.76 -3.66
N LEU A 5 -1.24 8.48 -3.30
CA LEU A 5 -1.28 8.05 -1.90
C LEU A 5 0.01 8.35 -1.13
N GLU A 6 1.16 8.17 -1.76
CA GLU A 6 2.46 8.43 -1.13
C GLU A 6 2.65 9.94 -0.92
N GLN A 7 2.38 10.73 -1.96
CA GLN A 7 2.46 12.19 -1.90
C GLN A 7 1.56 12.75 -0.80
N SER A 8 0.32 12.26 -0.71
CA SER A 8 -0.64 12.68 0.32
C SER A 8 -0.11 12.41 1.73
N LEU A 9 0.41 11.21 2.00
CA LEU A 9 0.98 10.87 3.31
C LEU A 9 2.23 11.69 3.65
N ARG A 10 3.07 11.99 2.65
CA ARG A 10 4.25 12.86 2.83
C ARG A 10 3.84 14.28 3.21
N VAL A 11 2.78 14.84 2.63
CA VAL A 11 2.24 16.14 3.02
C VAL A 11 1.77 16.13 4.48
N CYS A 12 0.99 15.12 4.89
CA CYS A 12 0.57 14.99 6.29
C CYS A 12 1.77 14.97 7.26
N LYS A 13 2.80 14.15 6.95
CA LYS A 13 4.04 14.12 7.75
C LYS A 13 4.75 15.47 7.81
N LYS A 14 4.85 16.18 6.68
CA LYS A 14 5.49 17.52 6.61
C LYS A 14 4.78 18.51 7.55
N HIS A 15 3.47 18.40 7.67
CA HIS A 15 2.65 19.21 8.57
C HIS A 15 2.50 18.63 9.99
N LYS A 16 3.31 17.62 10.35
CA LYS A 16 3.32 16.96 11.68
C LYS A 16 1.98 16.32 12.07
N LEU A 17 1.14 16.00 11.08
CA LEU A 17 -0.04 15.18 11.32
C LEU A 17 0.40 13.73 11.56
N PRO A 18 -0.12 13.05 12.61
CA PRO A 18 0.21 11.65 12.87
C PRO A 18 -0.18 10.77 11.69
N THR A 19 0.78 9.99 11.19
CA THR A 19 0.56 8.97 10.16
C THR A 19 1.27 7.70 10.58
N ALA A 20 0.66 6.54 10.36
CA ALA A 20 1.38 5.28 10.56
C ALA A 20 2.62 5.22 9.65
N GLU A 21 3.70 4.63 10.13
CA GLU A 21 4.92 4.44 9.35
C GLU A 21 4.64 3.65 8.08
N PHE A 22 5.27 4.06 6.98
CA PHE A 22 5.03 3.50 5.66
C PHE A 22 6.30 3.51 4.82
N ALA A 23 6.30 2.66 3.79
CA ALA A 23 7.28 2.63 2.72
C ALA A 23 6.58 2.29 1.40
N THR A 24 7.20 2.69 0.28
CA THR A 24 6.72 2.34 -1.06
C THR A 24 7.66 1.33 -1.69
N ALA A 25 7.10 0.31 -2.33
CA ALA A 25 7.85 -0.67 -3.11
C ALA A 25 7.34 -0.73 -4.55
N ARG A 26 8.27 -0.74 -5.52
CA ARG A 26 7.97 -0.91 -6.95
C ARG A 26 8.20 -2.33 -7.45
N THR A 27 8.87 -3.14 -6.66
CA THR A 27 9.13 -4.55 -6.96
C THR A 27 8.82 -5.42 -5.75
N GLN A 28 8.56 -6.71 -5.99
CA GLN A 28 8.33 -7.69 -4.93
C GLN A 28 9.50 -7.77 -3.96
N LYS A 29 10.75 -7.72 -4.47
CA LYS A 29 11.97 -7.71 -3.65
C LYS A 29 12.02 -6.48 -2.73
N GLN A 30 11.74 -5.29 -3.27
CA GLN A 30 11.68 -4.07 -2.47
C GLN A 30 10.57 -4.14 -1.40
N ALA A 31 9.43 -4.77 -1.72
CA ALA A 31 8.34 -4.94 -0.77
C ALA A 31 8.77 -5.81 0.41
N VAL A 32 9.44 -6.93 0.15
CA VAL A 32 9.97 -7.82 1.21
C VAL A 32 11.01 -7.08 2.06
N GLU A 33 11.96 -6.36 1.45
CA GLU A 33 12.96 -5.58 2.18
C GLU A 33 12.33 -4.46 3.02
N ALA A 34 11.34 -3.76 2.48
CA ALA A 34 10.58 -2.74 3.21
C ALA A 34 9.78 -3.34 4.37
N GLY A 35 9.15 -4.50 4.15
CA GLY A 35 8.40 -5.23 5.17
C GLY A 35 9.28 -5.63 6.36
N LYS A 36 10.50 -6.12 6.11
CA LYS A 36 11.49 -6.40 7.16
C LYS A 36 11.80 -5.18 8.03
N LYS A 37 11.98 -4.02 7.38
CA LYS A 37 12.33 -2.77 8.06
C LYS A 37 11.17 -2.18 8.87
N LEU A 38 9.95 -2.25 8.33
CA LEU A 38 8.75 -1.77 9.00
C LEU A 38 8.30 -2.71 10.13
N GLY A 39 8.58 -4.01 10.03
CA GLY A 39 8.01 -5.01 10.92
C GLY A 39 6.55 -5.34 10.58
N TYR A 40 5.96 -6.26 11.34
CA TYR A 40 4.65 -6.86 11.03
C TYR A 40 3.67 -6.71 12.21
N PRO A 41 2.35 -6.79 11.99
CA PRO A 41 1.65 -6.96 10.72
C PRO A 41 1.55 -5.66 9.90
N LEU A 42 1.40 -5.81 8.58
CA LEU A 42 1.32 -4.71 7.62
C LEU A 42 -0.01 -4.66 6.89
N VAL A 43 -0.32 -3.47 6.38
CA VAL A 43 -1.32 -3.23 5.36
C VAL A 43 -0.61 -2.85 4.06
N MET A 44 -1.00 -3.48 2.96
CA MET A 44 -0.44 -3.24 1.62
C MET A 44 -1.52 -2.72 0.68
N LYS A 45 -1.26 -1.62 -0.03
CA LYS A 45 -2.25 -0.94 -0.89
C LYS A 45 -1.64 -0.52 -2.23
N VAL A 46 -2.35 -0.70 -3.34
CA VAL A 46 -1.87 -0.21 -4.64
C VAL A 46 -1.74 1.33 -4.68
N ILE A 47 -0.72 1.80 -5.37
CA ILE A 47 -0.57 3.19 -5.80
C ILE A 47 -0.83 3.23 -7.31
N SER A 48 -2.02 3.70 -7.68
CA SER A 48 -2.45 3.84 -9.07
C SER A 48 -3.50 4.96 -9.16
N PRO A 49 -3.30 6.00 -9.99
CA PRO A 49 -4.29 7.06 -10.18
C PRO A 49 -5.63 6.57 -10.74
N GLN A 50 -5.62 5.44 -11.47
CA GLN A 50 -6.82 4.87 -12.09
C GLN A 50 -7.65 4.02 -11.11
N ILE A 51 -7.07 3.61 -9.99
CA ILE A 51 -7.72 2.71 -9.02
C ILE A 51 -8.00 3.48 -7.74
N VAL A 52 -9.11 4.20 -7.72
CA VAL A 52 -9.60 4.94 -6.54
C VAL A 52 -10.23 3.97 -5.53
N HIS A 53 -11.10 3.08 -6.00
CA HIS A 53 -11.80 2.07 -5.20
C HIS A 53 -10.96 0.80 -4.99
N LYS A 54 -9.89 0.92 -4.20
CA LYS A 54 -8.85 -0.12 -4.06
C LYS A 54 -9.35 -1.40 -3.39
N THR A 55 -10.28 -1.30 -2.44
CA THR A 55 -10.82 -2.46 -1.73
C THR A 55 -11.65 -3.33 -2.67
N GLU A 56 -12.57 -2.72 -3.41
CA GLU A 56 -13.40 -3.39 -4.43
C GLU A 56 -12.55 -3.99 -5.55
N ALA A 57 -11.46 -3.33 -5.92
CA ALA A 57 -10.47 -3.84 -6.86
C ALA A 57 -9.55 -4.95 -6.30
N GLY A 58 -9.73 -5.39 -5.04
CA GLY A 58 -8.87 -6.41 -4.41
C GLY A 58 -7.40 -5.96 -4.25
N CYS A 59 -7.16 -4.66 -4.27
CA CYS A 59 -5.83 -4.03 -4.25
C CYS A 59 -5.41 -3.55 -2.85
N VAL A 60 -6.10 -4.04 -1.82
CA VAL A 60 -5.77 -3.84 -0.40
C VAL A 60 -5.62 -5.21 0.26
N LYS A 61 -4.51 -5.41 0.97
CA LYS A 61 -4.26 -6.60 1.79
C LYS A 61 -3.95 -6.13 3.21
N VAL A 62 -4.69 -6.65 4.19
CA VAL A 62 -4.54 -6.31 5.61
C VAL A 62 -3.99 -7.51 6.36
N GLY A 63 -3.29 -7.27 7.48
CA GLY A 63 -2.78 -8.35 8.34
C GLY A 63 -1.61 -9.13 7.75
N VAL A 64 -0.93 -8.58 6.73
CA VAL A 64 0.16 -9.27 6.03
C VAL A 64 1.34 -9.45 6.97
N SER A 65 1.72 -10.71 7.21
CA SER A 65 2.66 -11.11 8.24
C SER A 65 3.80 -11.96 7.68
N GLY A 66 5.02 -11.43 7.72
CA GLY A 66 6.20 -12.13 7.24
C GLY A 66 6.47 -11.99 5.74
N GLU A 67 7.68 -12.37 5.36
CA GLU A 67 8.24 -12.13 4.02
C GLU A 67 7.45 -12.83 2.90
N LYS A 68 7.07 -14.09 3.14
CA LYS A 68 6.33 -14.90 2.16
C LYS A 68 4.97 -14.28 1.85
N GLU A 69 4.27 -13.81 2.88
CA GLU A 69 2.97 -13.15 2.71
C GLU A 69 3.12 -11.80 2.03
N VAL A 70 4.15 -11.01 2.34
CA VAL A 70 4.43 -9.75 1.63
C VAL A 70 4.68 -9.99 0.15
N ALA A 71 5.50 -11.00 -0.17
CA ALA A 71 5.80 -11.37 -1.54
C ALA A 71 4.54 -11.77 -2.31
N LYS A 72 3.68 -12.60 -1.69
CA LYS A 72 2.39 -13.02 -2.25
C LYS A 72 1.42 -11.85 -2.41
N ALA A 73 1.24 -11.03 -1.37
CA ALA A 73 0.36 -9.89 -1.38
C ALA A 73 0.76 -8.86 -2.45
N PHE A 74 2.05 -8.61 -2.64
CA PHE A 74 2.54 -7.73 -3.70
C PHE A 74 2.09 -8.24 -5.07
N GLN A 75 2.32 -9.51 -5.38
CA GLN A 75 1.93 -10.12 -6.65
C GLN A 75 0.42 -10.00 -6.86
N GLU A 76 -0.38 -10.46 -5.88
CA GLU A 76 -1.85 -10.41 -5.96
C GLU A 76 -2.37 -8.99 -6.18
N ILE A 77 -1.85 -7.99 -5.45
CA ILE A 77 -2.27 -6.58 -5.62
C ILE A 77 -1.96 -6.10 -7.03
N THR A 78 -0.76 -6.37 -7.55
CA THR A 78 -0.38 -5.92 -8.90
C THR A 78 -1.16 -6.62 -10.02
N GLU A 79 -1.50 -7.90 -9.85
CA GLU A 79 -2.34 -8.65 -10.78
C GLU A 79 -3.79 -8.16 -10.75
N ASN A 80 -4.35 -7.98 -9.54
CA ASN A 80 -5.71 -7.47 -9.36
C ASN A 80 -5.87 -6.07 -9.95
N ALA A 81 -4.88 -5.21 -9.78
CA ALA A 81 -4.87 -3.88 -10.38
C ALA A 81 -5.02 -3.93 -11.91
N LYS A 82 -4.25 -4.80 -12.58
CA LYS A 82 -4.30 -4.98 -14.04
C LYS A 82 -5.59 -5.64 -14.51
N LYS A 83 -6.16 -6.55 -13.71
CA LYS A 83 -7.44 -7.21 -14.00
C LYS A 83 -8.61 -6.23 -13.90
N PHE A 84 -8.59 -5.37 -12.88
CA PHE A 84 -9.63 -4.37 -12.64
C PHE A 84 -9.64 -3.29 -13.72
N ASP A 85 -8.46 -2.77 -14.08
CA ASP A 85 -8.32 -1.85 -15.21
C ASP A 85 -7.04 -2.17 -16.00
N LYS A 86 -7.21 -2.59 -17.25
CA LYS A 86 -6.09 -2.91 -18.16
C LYS A 86 -5.19 -1.72 -18.45
N LYS A 87 -5.69 -0.48 -18.27
CA LYS A 87 -4.94 0.77 -18.45
C LYS A 87 -4.34 1.27 -17.13
N ALA A 88 -4.55 0.57 -16.01
CA ALA A 88 -4.02 0.98 -14.71
C ALA A 88 -2.50 1.09 -14.73
N LYS A 89 -1.99 2.26 -14.35
CA LYS A 89 -0.57 2.50 -14.16
C LYS A 89 -0.22 2.21 -12.71
N VAL A 90 0.20 0.98 -12.43
CA VAL A 90 0.69 0.60 -11.11
C VAL A 90 2.05 1.26 -10.88
N GLN A 91 2.07 2.31 -10.05
CA GLN A 91 3.28 3.04 -9.68
C GLN A 91 4.06 2.36 -8.55
N GLY A 92 3.39 1.48 -7.81
CA GLY A 92 3.95 0.68 -6.74
C GLY A 92 2.88 0.19 -5.77
N VAL A 93 3.34 -0.36 -4.65
CA VAL A 93 2.52 -0.75 -3.50
C VAL A 93 3.03 0.00 -2.28
N LEU A 94 2.12 0.63 -1.55
CA LEU A 94 2.39 1.21 -0.25
C LEU A 94 2.29 0.10 0.80
N LEU A 95 3.33 -0.06 1.62
CA LEU A 95 3.34 -0.88 2.82
C LEU A 95 3.23 0.05 4.03
N GLN A 96 2.35 -0.26 4.98
CA GLN A 96 2.08 0.60 6.12
C GLN A 96 1.84 -0.24 7.39
N LYS A 97 2.33 0.23 8.54
CA LYS A 97 2.05 -0.40 9.83
C LYS A 97 0.55 -0.38 10.11
N THR A 98 0.06 -1.48 10.68
CA THR A 98 -1.33 -1.57 11.13
C THR A 98 -1.53 -0.67 12.36
N ALA A 99 -2.67 0.02 12.44
CA ALA A 99 -3.06 0.81 13.59
C ALA A 99 -4.32 0.20 14.24
N LYS A 100 -4.51 0.43 15.53
CA LYS A 100 -5.71 0.06 16.28
C LYS A 100 -6.38 1.32 16.80
N GLY A 101 -7.71 1.38 16.75
CA GLY A 101 -8.48 2.52 17.20
C GLY A 101 -9.93 2.44 16.74
N THR A 102 -10.70 3.48 17.02
CA THR A 102 -12.07 3.64 16.53
C THR A 102 -12.02 4.29 15.15
N GLU A 103 -12.61 3.63 14.16
CA GLU A 103 -12.80 4.19 12.82
C GLU A 103 -13.86 5.30 12.87
N LEU A 104 -13.53 6.47 12.30
CA LEU A 104 -14.44 7.59 12.12
C LEU A 104 -14.51 7.86 10.61
N ILE A 105 -15.73 7.85 10.05
CA ILE A 105 -16.02 8.03 8.63
C ILE A 105 -16.61 9.43 8.41
#